data_AF-A0A812TP48-F1
#
_entry.id   AF-A0A812TP48-F1
#
_cell.length_a   1.000
_cell.length_b   1.000
_cell.length_c   1.000
_cell.angle_alpha   90.00
_cell.angle_beta   90.00
_cell.angle_gamma   90.00
#
_symmetry.space_group_name_H-M   'P 1'
#
loop_
_entity.id
_entity.type
_entity.pdbx_description
1 polymer ?
#
loop_
_entity_poly.entity_id
_entity_poly.type
_entity_poly.pdbx_seq_one_letter_code
_entity_poly.pdbx_strand_id
1 'polypeptide(L)'
;MLDERQGLQKLFAALTGISLLQKVSYSETARFHSSKEHPVNGQAMHPLIWNLTRFHPFWALIEMTMGIVAARHVMLDTEEDKKKGTTNPLWLFLAAYASLGLRLTKFDFNDAIIRGVLFVPIFTKFLTQMHRDALSPNPAAITRFFGSKPMATLGSIAFPMFILHGPIGQIFYKKILAKRIWGAPMPTAFFPFYLLICLGLSHLTNEYFVKNKKVAAISGKIAQFLGNWTEGMLRDRS
;
A
#
# COMPACT_ATOMS: atom_id res chain seq x y z
N MET A 1 25.01 -13.07 6.46
CA MET A 1 24.57 -11.68 6.20
C MET A 1 24.63 -11.28 4.72
N LEU A 2 25.77 -11.42 4.02
CA LEU A 2 25.84 -11.10 2.57
C LEU A 2 24.92 -11.99 1.72
N ASP A 3 24.85 -13.29 2.02
CA ASP A 3 24.02 -14.27 1.30
C ASP A 3 22.51 -13.99 1.47
N GLU A 4 22.07 -13.68 2.69
CA GLU A 4 20.68 -13.31 3.00
C GLU A 4 20.23 -12.05 2.24
N ARG A 5 21.09 -11.04 2.15
CA ARG A 5 20.77 -9.77 1.47
C ARG A 5 20.66 -9.95 -0.04
N GLN A 6 21.51 -10.78 -0.63
CA GLN A 6 21.37 -11.18 -2.04
C GLN A 6 20.10 -12.00 -2.27
N GLY A 7 19.77 -12.90 -1.35
CA GLY A 7 18.50 -13.64 -1.35
C GLY A 7 17.28 -12.72 -1.36
N LEU A 8 17.26 -11.70 -0.51
CA LEU A 8 16.18 -10.69 -0.46
C LEU A 8 16.07 -9.88 -1.76
N GLN A 9 17.19 -9.53 -2.39
CA GLN A 9 17.17 -8.82 -3.68
C GLN A 9 16.59 -9.69 -4.80
N LYS A 10 16.98 -10.96 -4.86
CA LYS A 10 16.42 -11.93 -5.82
C LYS A 10 14.92 -12.12 -5.59
N LEU A 11 14.51 -12.27 -4.34
CA LEU A 11 13.09 -12.39 -3.97
C LEU A 11 12.30 -11.13 -4.35
N PHE A 12 12.84 -9.94 -4.05
CA PHE A 12 12.21 -8.68 -4.46
C PHE A 12 12.03 -8.57 -5.97
N ALA A 13 13.06 -8.95 -6.74
CA ALA A 13 13.00 -8.97 -8.20
C ALA A 13 11.96 -9.98 -8.72
N ALA A 14 11.91 -11.18 -8.16
CA ALA A 14 10.93 -12.20 -8.53
C ALA A 14 9.49 -11.73 -8.24
N LEU A 15 9.24 -11.19 -7.05
CA LEU A 15 7.92 -10.66 -6.67
C LEU A 15 7.53 -9.47 -7.55
N THR A 16 8.48 -8.59 -7.89
CA THR A 16 8.26 -7.49 -8.85
C THR A 16 7.87 -8.01 -10.22
N GLY A 17 8.56 -9.05 -10.72
CA GLY A 17 8.25 -9.70 -11.98
C GLY A 17 6.83 -10.30 -12.00
N ILE A 18 6.46 -11.03 -10.95
CA ILE A 18 5.11 -11.61 -10.81
C ILE A 18 4.05 -10.50 -10.75
N SER A 19 4.29 -9.44 -9.96
CA SER A 19 3.41 -8.28 -9.83
C SER A 19 3.25 -7.52 -11.16
N LEU A 20 4.31 -7.44 -11.96
CA LEU A 20 4.29 -6.84 -13.28
C LEU A 20 3.53 -7.69 -14.29
N LEU A 21 3.72 -9.00 -14.30
CA LEU A 21 2.99 -9.94 -15.17
C LEU A 21 1.48 -9.83 -14.98
N GLN A 22 1.02 -9.73 -13.73
CA GLN A 22 -0.38 -9.46 -13.43
C GLN A 22 -0.87 -8.15 -14.07
N LYS A 23 -0.10 -7.07 -13.95
CA LYS A 23 -0.47 -5.74 -14.47
C LYS A 23 -0.44 -5.70 -16.00
N VAL A 24 0.48 -6.42 -16.64
CA VAL A 24 0.51 -6.61 -18.09
C VAL A 24 -0.69 -7.42 -18.55
N SER A 25 -1.00 -8.54 -17.89
CA SER A 25 -2.19 -9.34 -18.17
C SER A 25 -3.48 -8.52 -18.04
N TYR A 26 -3.59 -7.68 -16.99
CA TYR A 26 -4.68 -6.71 -16.86
C TYR A 26 -4.76 -5.75 -18.05
N SER A 27 -3.62 -5.19 -18.44
CA SER A 27 -3.55 -4.19 -19.51
C SER A 27 -3.96 -4.78 -20.86
N GLU A 28 -3.52 -6.00 -21.15
CA GLU A 28 -3.92 -6.75 -22.34
C GLU A 28 -5.41 -7.11 -22.32
N THR A 29 -5.92 -7.57 -21.17
CA THR A 29 -7.34 -7.88 -21.00
C THR A 29 -8.21 -6.63 -21.19
N ALA A 30 -7.79 -5.49 -20.63
CA ALA A 30 -8.48 -4.22 -20.78
C ALA A 30 -8.48 -3.75 -22.25
N ARG A 31 -7.35 -3.92 -22.96
CA ARG A 31 -7.23 -3.61 -24.39
C ARG A 31 -8.13 -4.50 -25.26
N PHE A 32 -8.17 -5.80 -24.97
CA PHE A 32 -9.01 -6.76 -25.70
C PHE A 32 -10.50 -6.41 -25.59
N HIS A 33 -10.98 -6.09 -24.39
CA HIS A 33 -12.38 -5.74 -24.12
C HIS A 33 -12.77 -4.30 -24.50
N SER A 34 -11.79 -3.47 -24.88
CA SER A 34 -12.02 -2.13 -25.43
C SER A 34 -11.86 -2.09 -26.95
N SER A 35 -11.60 -3.25 -27.58
CA SER A 35 -11.51 -3.36 -29.03
C SER A 35 -12.88 -3.21 -29.70
N LYS A 36 -12.87 -2.78 -30.98
CA LYS A 36 -14.10 -2.59 -31.78
C LYS A 36 -14.91 -3.88 -31.97
N GLU A 37 -14.28 -5.04 -31.79
CA GLU A 37 -14.89 -6.37 -31.99
C GLU A 37 -15.68 -6.84 -30.75
N HIS A 38 -15.35 -6.32 -29.57
CA HIS A 38 -16.07 -6.56 -28.33
C HIS A 38 -16.32 -5.24 -27.62
N PRO A 39 -17.31 -4.43 -28.07
CA PRO A 39 -17.56 -3.09 -27.55
C PRO A 39 -18.25 -3.18 -26.19
N VAL A 40 -17.54 -3.68 -25.18
CA VAL A 40 -17.99 -3.61 -23.80
C VAL A 40 -17.66 -2.21 -23.30
N ASN A 41 -18.62 -1.53 -22.67
CA ASN A 41 -18.43 -0.17 -22.19
C ASN A 41 -17.23 -0.14 -21.22
N GLY A 42 -16.11 0.44 -21.66
CA GLY A 42 -14.87 0.55 -20.89
C GLY A 42 -15.10 1.25 -19.54
N GLN A 43 -16.05 2.18 -19.43
CA GLN A 43 -16.38 2.83 -18.16
C GLN A 43 -17.02 1.88 -17.14
N ALA A 44 -17.70 0.81 -17.58
CA ALA A 44 -18.35 -0.16 -16.70
C ALA A 44 -17.41 -1.32 -16.32
N MET A 45 -16.64 -1.85 -17.27
CA MET A 45 -15.77 -3.01 -17.04
C MET A 45 -14.39 -2.66 -16.50
N HIS A 46 -13.81 -1.53 -16.87
CA HIS A 46 -12.48 -1.13 -16.39
C HIS A 46 -12.44 -1.04 -14.85
N PRO A 47 -13.45 -0.48 -14.15
CA PRO A 47 -13.51 -0.54 -12.69
C PRO A 47 -13.70 -1.95 -12.13
N LEU A 48 -14.47 -2.82 -12.79
CA LEU A 48 -14.72 -4.19 -12.32
C LEU A 48 -13.46 -5.07 -12.42
N ILE A 49 -12.82 -5.09 -13.58
CA ILE A 49 -11.58 -5.84 -13.82
C ILE A 49 -10.46 -5.26 -12.93
N TRP A 50 -10.39 -3.94 -12.78
CA TRP A 50 -9.43 -3.29 -11.88
C TRP A 50 -9.67 -3.64 -10.41
N ASN A 51 -10.93 -3.66 -9.97
CA ASN A 51 -11.25 -4.05 -8.60
C ASN A 51 -10.93 -5.52 -8.37
N LEU A 52 -11.16 -6.39 -9.35
CA LEU A 52 -10.81 -7.81 -9.24
C LEU A 52 -9.31 -8.00 -9.09
N THR A 53 -8.48 -7.28 -9.85
CA THR A 53 -7.01 -7.37 -9.74
C THR A 53 -6.47 -6.70 -8.49
N ARG A 54 -7.02 -5.54 -8.11
CA ARG A 54 -6.61 -4.73 -6.95
C ARG A 54 -6.97 -5.39 -5.61
N PHE A 55 -8.17 -5.96 -5.50
CA PHE A 55 -8.66 -6.57 -4.27
C PHE A 55 -8.47 -8.09 -4.23
N HIS A 56 -7.77 -8.67 -5.21
CA HIS A 56 -7.45 -10.08 -5.16
C HIS A 56 -6.49 -10.37 -4.00
N PRO A 57 -6.84 -11.27 -3.06
CA PRO A 57 -6.04 -11.51 -1.87
C PRO A 57 -4.63 -12.02 -2.20
N PHE A 58 -4.48 -12.85 -3.25
CA PHE A 58 -3.17 -13.34 -3.68
C PHE A 58 -2.26 -12.23 -4.24
N TRP A 59 -2.81 -11.31 -5.05
CA TRP A 59 -2.01 -10.23 -5.62
C TRP A 59 -1.61 -9.20 -4.56
N ALA A 60 -2.53 -8.90 -3.64
CA ALA A 60 -2.24 -8.07 -2.48
C ALA A 60 -1.15 -8.70 -1.58
N LEU A 61 -1.16 -10.03 -1.41
CA LEU A 61 -0.12 -10.75 -0.67
C LEU A 61 1.27 -10.59 -1.32
N ILE A 62 1.36 -10.67 -2.64
CA ILE A 62 2.63 -10.47 -3.37
C ILE A 62 3.18 -9.06 -3.12
N GLU A 63 2.36 -8.03 -3.30
CA GLU A 63 2.77 -6.64 -3.09
C GLU A 63 3.12 -6.36 -1.62
N MET A 64 2.35 -6.92 -0.68
CA MET A 64 2.66 -6.83 0.75
C MET A 64 4.01 -7.50 1.07
N THR A 65 4.28 -8.67 0.48
CA THR A 65 5.54 -9.38 0.65
C THR A 65 6.72 -8.58 0.08
N MET A 66 6.54 -7.91 -1.07
CA MET A 66 7.56 -6.99 -1.61
C MET A 66 7.92 -5.89 -0.60
N GLY A 67 6.92 -5.31 0.07
CA GLY A 67 7.13 -4.30 1.11
C GLY A 67 7.90 -4.86 2.31
N ILE A 68 7.54 -6.06 2.78
CA ILE A 68 8.24 -6.76 3.88
C ILE A 68 9.71 -7.03 3.51
N VAL A 69 9.96 -7.53 2.29
CA VAL A 69 11.31 -7.80 1.79
C VAL A 69 12.14 -6.52 1.70
N ALA A 70 11.56 -5.42 1.20
CA ALA A 70 12.23 -4.13 1.13
C ALA A 70 12.57 -3.57 2.53
N ALA A 71 11.66 -3.69 3.49
CA ALA A 71 11.90 -3.30 4.87
C ALA A 71 13.03 -4.14 5.50
N ARG A 72 12.99 -5.47 5.33
CA ARG A 72 14.02 -6.37 5.85
C ARG A 72 15.38 -6.10 5.21
N HIS A 73 15.43 -5.77 3.92
CA HIS A 73 16.67 -5.45 3.21
C HIS A 73 17.42 -4.28 3.86
N VAL A 74 16.71 -3.20 4.19
CA VAL A 74 17.31 -2.02 4.85
C VAL A 74 17.68 -2.30 6.30
N MET A 75 16.91 -3.12 7.01
CA MET A 75 17.25 -3.53 8.38
C MET A 75 18.56 -4.32 8.48
N LEU A 76 19.04 -4.87 7.36
CA LEU A 76 20.31 -5.59 7.25
C LEU A 76 21.46 -4.70 6.72
N ASP A 77 21.27 -3.39 6.63
CA ASP A 77 22.33 -2.47 6.22
C ASP A 77 23.50 -2.50 7.22
N THR A 78 24.72 -2.63 6.69
CA THR A 78 25.95 -2.58 7.48
C THR A 78 26.41 -1.14 7.72
N GLU A 79 27.34 -0.93 8.65
CA GLU A 79 27.98 0.38 8.85
C GLU A 79 28.68 0.91 7.59
N GLU A 80 29.15 0.03 6.72
CA GLU A 80 29.71 0.43 5.42
C GLU A 80 28.64 0.89 4.42
N ASP A 81 27.46 0.27 4.44
CA ASP A 81 26.35 0.69 3.59
C ASP A 81 25.75 2.03 4.03
N LYS A 82 25.78 2.31 5.34
CA LYS A 82 25.41 3.62 5.89
C LYS A 82 26.35 4.75 5.43
N LYS A 83 27.61 4.42 5.10
CA LYS A 83 28.61 5.37 4.58
C LYS A 83 28.48 5.61 3.07
N LYS A 84 27.79 4.75 2.32
CA LYS A 84 27.56 4.98 0.89
C LYS A 84 26.64 6.19 0.73
N GLY A 85 27.11 7.20 0.00
CA GLY A 85 26.38 8.44 -0.24
C GLY A 85 24.94 8.15 -0.64
N THR A 86 24.00 8.66 0.15
CA THR A 86 22.60 8.31 -0.02
C THR A 86 21.89 9.33 -0.91
N THR A 87 21.04 8.87 -1.82
CA THR A 87 20.27 9.77 -2.69
C THR A 87 19.27 10.54 -1.82
N ASN A 88 19.17 11.86 -2.00
CA ASN A 88 18.18 12.65 -1.24
C ASN A 88 16.76 12.09 -1.50
N PRO A 89 16.02 11.64 -0.46
CA PRO A 89 14.69 11.05 -0.61
C PRO A 89 13.70 11.96 -1.36
N LEU A 90 13.90 13.29 -1.33
CA LEU A 90 13.05 14.23 -2.04
C LEU A 90 13.00 13.96 -3.55
N TRP A 91 14.14 13.63 -4.16
CA TRP A 91 14.17 13.34 -5.60
C TRP A 91 13.42 12.07 -5.95
N LEU A 92 13.51 11.04 -5.09
CA LEU A 92 12.79 9.79 -5.29
C LEU A 92 11.27 9.99 -5.09
N PHE A 93 10.88 10.82 -4.12
CA PHE A 93 9.48 11.21 -3.94
C PHE A 93 8.94 11.94 -5.17
N LEU A 94 9.64 12.98 -5.63
CA LEU A 94 9.24 13.74 -6.80
C LEU A 94 9.19 12.86 -8.05
N ALA A 95 10.18 12.00 -8.27
CA ALA A 95 10.20 11.07 -9.41
C ALA A 95 9.03 10.07 -9.37
N ALA A 96 8.69 9.52 -8.20
CA ALA A 96 7.55 8.62 -8.06
C ALA A 96 6.24 9.33 -8.40
N TYR A 97 5.97 10.51 -7.83
CA TYR A 97 4.72 11.22 -8.13
C TYR A 97 4.69 11.80 -9.55
N ALA A 98 5.83 12.24 -10.09
CA ALA A 98 5.96 12.66 -11.48
C ALA A 98 5.65 11.51 -12.45
N SER A 99 6.01 10.26 -12.12
CA SER A 99 5.66 9.12 -12.98
C SER A 99 4.15 8.92 -13.09
N LEU A 100 3.37 9.23 -12.04
CA LEU A 100 1.90 9.23 -12.14
C LEU A 100 1.39 10.31 -13.08
N GLY A 101 2.11 11.44 -13.17
CA GLY A 101 1.84 12.54 -14.09
C GLY A 101 1.96 12.16 -15.56
N LEU A 102 2.60 11.03 -15.92
CA LEU A 102 2.60 10.50 -17.29
C LEU A 102 1.18 10.25 -17.82
N ARG A 103 0.20 10.02 -16.93
CA ARG A 103 -1.23 9.91 -17.28
C ARG A 103 -1.85 11.20 -17.79
N LEU A 104 -1.25 12.35 -17.51
CA LEU A 104 -1.73 13.65 -17.95
C LEU A 104 -1.17 14.01 -19.34
N THR A 105 -0.31 13.17 -19.90
CA THR A 105 0.26 13.38 -21.23
C THR A 105 -0.69 12.89 -22.32
N LYS A 106 -0.36 13.22 -23.58
CA LYS A 106 -1.12 12.75 -24.75
C LYS A 106 -0.95 11.25 -25.02
N PHE A 107 -0.07 10.57 -24.28
CA PHE A 107 0.17 9.14 -24.42
C PHE A 107 -0.79 8.36 -23.52
N ASP A 108 -1.49 7.39 -24.09
CA ASP A 108 -2.45 6.52 -23.38
C ASP A 108 -1.71 5.43 -22.57
N PHE A 109 -0.99 5.87 -21.55
CA PHE A 109 -0.30 4.95 -20.65
C PHE A 109 -1.29 4.33 -19.66
N ASN A 110 -1.36 3.00 -19.66
CA ASN A 110 -2.15 2.26 -18.68
C ASN A 110 -1.65 2.52 -17.24
N ASP A 111 -2.58 2.88 -16.34
CA ASP A 111 -2.32 3.15 -14.92
C ASP A 111 -1.63 1.96 -14.23
N ALA A 112 -1.99 0.74 -14.61
CA ALA A 112 -1.37 -0.47 -14.10
C ALA A 112 0.11 -0.53 -14.46
N ILE A 113 0.48 -0.21 -15.71
CA ILE A 113 1.86 -0.27 -16.20
C ILE A 113 2.70 0.83 -15.56
N ILE A 114 2.22 2.08 -15.53
CA ILE A 114 2.93 3.18 -14.85
C ILE A 114 3.20 2.80 -13.40
N ARG A 115 2.19 2.25 -12.71
CA ARG A 115 2.34 1.87 -11.31
C ARG A 115 3.34 0.73 -11.11
N GLY A 116 3.24 -0.33 -11.92
CA GLY A 116 4.08 -1.50 -11.81
C GLY A 116 5.54 -1.26 -12.19
N VAL A 117 5.77 -0.52 -13.27
CA VAL A 117 7.12 -0.32 -13.84
C VAL A 117 7.85 0.86 -13.21
N LEU A 118 7.13 1.95 -12.90
CA LEU A 118 7.76 3.20 -12.47
C LEU A 118 7.45 3.51 -11.01
N PHE A 119 6.17 3.67 -10.66
CA PHE A 119 5.80 4.19 -9.35
C PHE A 119 6.27 3.27 -8.21
N VAL A 120 5.88 1.99 -8.22
CA VAL A 120 6.16 1.06 -7.11
C VAL A 120 7.66 0.87 -6.89
N PRO A 121 8.50 0.65 -7.93
CA PRO A 121 9.95 0.56 -7.73
C PRO A 121 10.57 1.85 -7.18
N ILE A 122 10.23 3.02 -7.75
CA ILE A 122 10.77 4.31 -7.31
C ILE A 122 10.29 4.64 -5.90
N PHE A 123 9.02 4.40 -5.60
CA PHE A 123 8.42 4.65 -4.29
C PHE A 123 8.99 3.71 -3.21
N THR A 124 9.23 2.44 -3.54
CA THR A 124 9.93 1.52 -2.63
C THR A 124 11.36 1.99 -2.36
N LYS A 125 12.06 2.48 -3.39
CA LYS A 125 13.40 3.08 -3.22
C LYS A 125 13.34 4.34 -2.36
N PHE A 126 12.31 5.17 -2.52
CA PHE A 126 12.05 6.32 -1.66
C PHE A 126 11.88 5.91 -0.20
N LEU A 127 11.04 4.92 0.11
CA LEU A 127 10.80 4.46 1.48
C LEU A 127 12.07 3.89 2.13
N THR A 128 12.82 3.06 1.41
CA THR A 128 14.07 2.48 1.91
C THR A 128 15.13 3.56 2.15
N GLN A 129 15.17 4.58 1.29
CA GLN A 129 16.07 5.72 1.42
C GLN A 129 15.66 6.67 2.55
N MET A 130 14.37 6.92 2.76
CA MET A 130 13.87 7.66 3.92
C MET A 130 14.24 6.98 5.22
N HIS A 131 14.15 5.64 5.29
CA HIS A 131 14.53 4.91 6.50
C HIS A 131 16.01 5.13 6.84
N ARG A 132 16.90 5.05 5.85
CA ARG A 132 18.33 5.34 6.03
C ARG A 132 18.56 6.80 6.44
N ASP A 133 17.90 7.73 5.77
CA ASP A 133 18.02 9.17 6.02
C ASP A 133 17.50 9.57 7.41
N ALA A 134 16.49 8.88 7.93
CA ALA A 134 15.94 9.11 9.27
C ALA A 134 16.91 8.74 10.40
N LEU A 135 17.90 7.89 10.12
CA LEU A 135 18.97 7.52 11.05
C LEU A 135 20.21 8.42 10.90
N SER A 136 20.20 9.35 9.94
CA SER A 136 21.31 10.27 9.72
C SER A 136 21.31 11.42 10.73
N PRO A 137 22.48 12.02 11.03
CA PRO A 137 22.55 13.17 11.94
C PRO A 137 21.87 14.42 11.38
N ASN A 138 21.69 14.53 10.06
CA ASN A 138 21.07 15.68 9.41
C ASN A 138 20.06 15.24 8.33
N PRO A 139 18.87 14.72 8.72
CA PRO A 139 17.90 14.20 7.77
C PRO A 139 17.38 15.29 6.83
N ALA A 140 17.03 14.91 5.61
CA ALA A 140 16.42 15.80 4.63
C ALA A 140 15.06 16.34 5.11
N ALA A 141 14.64 17.49 4.57
CA ALA A 141 13.40 18.16 4.96
C ALA A 141 12.16 17.26 4.81
N ILE A 142 12.10 16.45 3.76
CA ILE A 142 11.00 15.51 3.51
C ILE A 142 10.94 14.41 4.59
N THR A 143 12.09 13.92 5.04
CA THR A 143 12.20 12.93 6.10
C THR A 143 11.74 13.52 7.43
N ARG A 144 12.12 14.77 7.73
CA ARG A 144 11.63 15.50 8.91
C ARG A 144 10.12 15.75 8.85
N PHE A 145 9.60 16.09 7.67
CA PHE A 145 8.17 16.33 7.48
C PHE A 145 7.35 15.06 7.78
N PHE A 146 7.70 13.93 7.17
CA PHE A 146 7.00 12.66 7.41
C PHE A 146 7.26 12.09 8.81
N GLY A 147 8.41 12.38 9.42
CA GLY A 147 8.72 12.04 10.81
C GLY A 147 8.08 12.98 11.84
N SER A 148 7.40 14.04 11.41
CA SER A 148 6.75 14.98 12.32
C SER A 148 5.61 14.32 13.09
N LYS A 149 5.36 14.78 14.33
CA LYS A 149 4.29 14.25 15.18
C LYS A 149 2.91 14.23 14.49
N PRO A 150 2.48 15.27 13.74
CA PRO A 150 1.23 15.21 13.00
C PRO A 150 1.21 14.10 11.95
N MET A 151 2.27 13.96 11.16
CA MET A 151 2.34 12.93 10.12
C MET A 151 2.43 11.51 10.70
N ALA A 152 3.19 11.32 11.77
CA ALA A 152 3.21 10.06 12.51
C ALA A 152 1.83 9.70 13.09
N THR A 153 1.10 10.71 13.59
CA THR A 153 -0.27 10.52 14.11
C THR A 153 -1.23 10.11 13.00
N LEU A 154 -1.19 10.82 11.86
CA LEU A 154 -1.98 10.47 10.66
C LEU A 154 -1.64 9.05 10.17
N GLY A 155 -0.36 8.68 10.15
CA GLY A 155 0.08 7.32 9.84
C GLY A 155 -0.50 6.29 10.81
N SER A 156 -0.52 6.57 12.11
CA SER A 156 -1.07 5.64 13.11
C SER A 156 -2.57 5.41 12.97
N ILE A 157 -3.34 6.40 12.53
CA ILE A 157 -4.79 6.27 12.32
C ILE A 157 -5.16 5.80 10.91
N ALA A 158 -4.21 5.73 9.97
CA ALA A 158 -4.47 5.37 8.58
C ALA A 158 -5.07 3.97 8.43
N PHE A 159 -4.59 2.99 9.19
CA PHE A 159 -5.12 1.62 9.16
C PHE A 159 -6.55 1.53 9.73
N PRO A 160 -6.84 2.06 10.94
CA PRO A 160 -8.23 2.19 11.40
C PRO A 160 -9.14 2.90 10.39
N MET A 161 -8.66 3.97 9.77
CA MET A 161 -9.43 4.70 8.75
C MET A 161 -9.70 3.86 7.51
N PHE A 162 -8.72 3.08 7.05
CA PHE A 162 -8.88 2.14 5.95
C PHE A 162 -9.95 1.08 6.25
N ILE A 163 -10.05 0.60 7.49
CA ILE A 163 -11.09 -0.36 7.87
C ILE A 163 -12.46 0.32 7.99
N LEU A 164 -12.52 1.48 8.63
CA LEU A 164 -13.78 2.10 9.04
C LEU A 164 -14.47 2.88 7.93
N HIS A 165 -13.74 3.48 6.99
CA HIS A 165 -14.35 4.30 5.94
C HIS A 165 -15.39 3.54 5.11
N GLY A 166 -15.15 2.27 4.83
CA GLY A 166 -16.08 1.43 4.05
C GLY A 166 -17.44 1.27 4.74
N PRO A 167 -17.51 0.66 5.95
CA PRO A 167 -18.74 0.53 6.71
C PRO A 167 -19.44 1.85 7.02
N ILE A 168 -18.70 2.89 7.41
CA ILE A 168 -19.26 4.22 7.67
C ILE A 168 -19.88 4.78 6.38
N GLY A 169 -19.18 4.67 5.25
CA GLY A 169 -19.67 5.10 3.96
C GLY A 169 -20.95 4.36 3.55
N GLN A 170 -21.08 3.08 3.90
CA GLN A 170 -22.31 2.33 3.66
C GLN A 170 -23.51 2.89 4.45
N ILE A 171 -23.31 3.33 5.69
CA ILE A 171 -24.38 3.91 6.52
C ILE A 171 -24.92 5.22 5.90
N PHE A 172 -24.04 6.06 5.36
CA PHE A 172 -24.42 7.40 4.86
C PHE A 172 -24.75 7.45 3.37
N TYR A 173 -24.15 6.59 2.54
CA TYR A 173 -24.24 6.69 1.08
C TYR A 173 -24.80 5.46 0.37
N LYS A 174 -24.82 4.26 1.00
CA LYS A 174 -25.41 3.08 0.35
C LYS A 174 -26.92 3.25 0.31
N LYS A 175 -27.48 3.42 -0.89
CA LYS A 175 -28.90 3.76 -1.14
C LYS A 175 -29.90 2.98 -0.28
N ILE A 176 -29.71 1.67 -0.10
CA ILE A 176 -30.60 0.82 0.69
C ILE A 176 -30.53 1.18 2.19
N LEU A 177 -29.33 1.33 2.75
CA LEU A 177 -29.14 1.63 4.17
C LEU A 177 -29.46 3.10 4.48
N ALA A 178 -28.95 4.01 3.67
CA ALA A 178 -29.15 5.44 3.87
C ALA A 178 -30.62 5.84 3.75
N LYS A 179 -31.39 5.26 2.80
CA LYS A 179 -32.84 5.49 2.75
C LYS A 179 -33.58 4.97 3.98
N ARG A 180 -33.13 3.85 4.54
CA ARG A 180 -33.76 3.26 5.73
C ARG A 180 -33.49 4.06 7.01
N ILE A 181 -32.32 4.66 7.14
CA ILE A 181 -31.89 5.38 8.35
C ILE A 181 -32.22 6.88 8.25
N TRP A 182 -31.97 7.49 7.08
CA TRP A 182 -32.00 8.94 6.88
C TRP A 182 -33.03 9.41 5.85
N GLY A 183 -33.81 8.50 5.25
CA GLY A 183 -34.78 8.81 4.19
C GLY A 183 -34.17 9.01 2.80
N ALA A 184 -32.90 9.45 2.72
CA ALA A 184 -32.15 9.57 1.48
C ALA A 184 -30.63 9.41 1.71
N PRO A 185 -29.83 9.11 0.67
CA PRO A 185 -28.38 9.23 0.72
C PRO A 185 -27.95 10.65 1.06
N MET A 186 -26.89 10.78 1.87
CA MET A 186 -26.35 12.10 2.23
C MET A 186 -25.85 12.85 0.97
N PRO A 187 -26.05 14.18 0.91
CA PRO A 187 -25.59 14.97 -0.23
C PRO A 187 -24.06 15.07 -0.28
N THR A 188 -23.50 15.41 -1.44
CA THR A 188 -22.04 15.58 -1.62
C THR A 188 -21.45 16.62 -0.66
N ALA A 189 -22.21 17.66 -0.30
CA ALA A 189 -21.81 18.66 0.68
C ALA A 189 -21.57 18.09 2.10
N PHE A 190 -22.09 16.90 2.41
CA PHE A 190 -21.84 16.21 3.68
C PHE A 190 -20.46 15.53 3.73
N PHE A 191 -19.75 15.43 2.61
CA PHE A 191 -18.47 14.72 2.53
C PHE A 191 -17.42 15.18 3.55
N PRO A 192 -17.23 16.49 3.85
CA PRO A 192 -16.31 16.92 4.91
C PRO A 192 -16.69 16.38 6.29
N PHE A 193 -17.99 16.32 6.61
CA PHE A 193 -18.48 15.76 7.87
C PHE A 193 -18.25 14.25 7.93
N TYR A 194 -18.50 13.54 6.83
CA TYR A 194 -18.14 12.13 6.71
C TYR A 194 -16.64 11.88 6.95
N LEU A 195 -15.77 12.73 6.39
CA LEU A 195 -14.32 12.63 6.65
C LEU A 195 -13.98 12.87 8.12
N LEU A 196 -14.58 13.86 8.76
CA LEU A 196 -14.39 14.14 10.19
C LEU A 196 -14.86 12.97 11.06
N ILE A 197 -16.00 12.36 10.75
CA ILE A 197 -16.50 11.16 11.44
C ILE A 197 -15.51 10.00 11.28
N CYS A 198 -15.04 9.75 10.06
CA CYS A 198 -14.02 8.73 9.81
C CYS A 198 -12.75 9.00 10.60
N LEU A 199 -12.23 10.24 10.61
CA LEU A 199 -11.03 10.60 11.37
C LEU A 199 -11.23 10.42 12.88
N GLY A 200 -12.35 10.90 13.42
CA GLY A 200 -12.68 10.79 14.83
C GLY A 200 -12.80 9.34 15.29
N LEU A 201 -13.58 8.51 14.58
CA LEU A 201 -13.72 7.10 14.90
C LEU A 201 -12.40 6.34 14.73
N SER A 202 -11.61 6.67 13.71
CA SER A 202 -10.27 6.08 13.52
C SER A 202 -9.32 6.41 14.66
N HIS A 203 -9.37 7.65 15.15
CA HIS A 203 -8.61 8.06 16.32
C HIS A 203 -9.02 7.27 17.56
N LEU A 204 -10.33 7.15 17.83
CA LEU A 204 -10.84 6.36 18.96
C LEU A 204 -10.43 4.88 18.85
N THR A 205 -10.57 4.27 17.68
CA THR A 205 -10.11 2.89 17.46
C THR A 205 -8.61 2.75 17.66
N ASN A 206 -7.81 3.73 17.22
CA ASN A 206 -6.37 3.70 17.46
C ASN A 206 -6.03 3.76 18.96
N GLU A 207 -6.63 4.67 19.72
CA GLU A 207 -6.33 4.83 21.15
C GLU A 207 -6.85 3.66 22.00
N TYR A 208 -8.09 3.22 21.78
CA TYR A 208 -8.74 2.26 22.66
C TYR A 208 -8.58 0.79 22.25
N PHE A 209 -8.32 0.53 20.97
CA PHE A 209 -8.18 -0.83 20.44
C PHE A 209 -6.76 -1.13 19.99
N VAL A 210 -6.19 -0.35 19.06
CA VAL A 210 -4.85 -0.65 18.48
C VAL A 210 -3.74 -0.52 19.51
N LYS A 211 -3.73 0.55 20.31
CA LYS A 211 -2.73 0.77 21.37
C LYS A 211 -3.01 -0.04 22.65
N ASN A 212 -4.10 -0.80 22.69
CA ASN A 212 -4.47 -1.55 23.88
C ASN A 212 -3.52 -2.74 24.11
N LYS A 213 -2.77 -2.71 25.21
CA LYS A 213 -1.79 -3.76 25.56
C LYS A 213 -2.41 -5.16 25.63
N LYS A 214 -3.68 -5.29 26.04
CA LYS A 214 -4.37 -6.59 26.09
C LYS A 214 -4.62 -7.13 24.69
N VAL A 215 -5.08 -6.28 23.77
CA VAL A 215 -5.29 -6.64 22.36
C VAL A 215 -3.96 -7.03 21.73
N ALA A 216 -2.91 -6.22 21.93
CA ALA A 216 -1.57 -6.52 21.43
C ALA A 216 -1.04 -7.88 21.95
N ALA A 217 -1.25 -8.20 23.23
CA ALA A 217 -0.84 -9.48 23.80
C ALA A 217 -1.58 -10.68 23.16
N ILE A 218 -2.90 -10.53 22.92
CA ILE A 218 -3.70 -11.57 22.25
C ILE A 218 -3.24 -11.75 20.80
N SER A 219 -3.10 -10.66 20.05
CA SER A 219 -2.60 -10.68 18.67
C SER A 219 -1.21 -11.30 18.57
N GLY A 220 -0.31 -10.99 19.52
CA GLY A 220 1.02 -11.58 19.60
C GLY A 220 0.99 -13.10 19.81
N LYS A 221 0.13 -13.60 20.69
CA LYS A 221 -0.05 -15.05 20.89
C LYS A 221 -0.55 -15.76 19.63
N ILE A 222 -1.49 -15.16 18.91
CA ILE A 222 -2.01 -15.71 17.65
C ILE A 222 -0.92 -15.72 16.58
N ALA A 223 -0.16 -14.62 16.45
CA ALA A 223 0.95 -14.54 15.51
C ALA A 223 2.02 -15.60 15.81
N GLN A 224 2.36 -15.80 17.09
CA GLN A 224 3.32 -16.83 17.50
C GLN A 224 2.80 -18.25 17.25
N PHE A 225 1.51 -18.51 17.51
CA PHE A 225 0.88 -19.79 17.18
C PHE A 225 0.95 -20.09 15.67
N LEU A 226 0.59 -19.11 14.83
CA LEU A 226 0.66 -19.24 13.38
C LEU A 226 2.11 -19.44 12.90
N GLY A 227 3.06 -18.68 13.46
CA GLY A 227 4.48 -18.83 13.16
C GLY A 227 4.99 -20.24 13.45
N ASN A 228 4.74 -20.75 14.65
CA ASN A 228 5.11 -22.11 15.04
C ASN A 228 4.46 -23.18 14.15
N TRP A 229 3.20 -22.97 13.76
CA TRP A 229 2.51 -23.87 12.85
C TRP A 229 3.15 -23.89 11.46
N THR A 230 3.51 -22.72 10.92
CA THR A 230 4.16 -22.60 9.62
C THR A 230 5.62 -23.09 9.61
N GLU A 231 6.38 -22.88 10.69
CA GLU A 231 7.72 -23.46 10.84
C GLU A 231 7.67 -24.99 10.89
N GLY A 232 6.63 -25.56 11.51
CA GLY A 232 6.36 -27.00 11.49
C GLY A 232 5.99 -27.55 10.10
N MET A 233 5.48 -26.70 9.19
CA MET A 233 5.20 -27.08 7.80
C MET A 233 6.40 -26.89 6.86
N LEU A 234 7.32 -25.98 7.18
CA LEU A 234 8.52 -25.68 6.39
C LEU A 234 9.75 -26.50 6.80
N ARG A 235 9.73 -27.14 7.97
CA ARG A 235 10.66 -28.23 8.27
C ARG A 235 10.23 -29.46 7.48
N ASP A 236 10.91 -29.72 6.38
CA ASP A 236 10.97 -31.06 5.81
C ASP A 236 11.24 -32.04 6.96
N ARG A 237 10.34 -33.03 7.10
CA ARG A 237 10.62 -34.23 7.87
C ARG A 237 11.71 -35.00 7.10
N SER A 238 12.96 -34.59 7.25
CA SER A 238 14.12 -35.44 6.99
C SER A 238 14.30 -36.41 8.14
#